data_AF-A0AAV6US90-F1
#
_entry.id   AF-A0AAV6US90-F1
#
_cell.length_a   1.000
_cell.length_b   1.000
_cell.length_c   1.000
_cell.angle_alpha   90.00
_cell.angle_beta   90.00
_cell.angle_gamma   90.00
#
_symmetry.space_group_name_H-M   'P 1'
#
loop_
_entity.id
_entity.type
_entity.pdbx_description
1 polymer ?
#
loop_
_entity_poly.entity_id
_entity_poly.type
_entity_poly.pdbx_seq_one_letter_code
_entity_poly.pdbx_strand_id
1 'polypeptide(L)'
;MSLTTRSVVQPLRFHKVHDENIRLMNNKTVAFRHEGFTNGLAFSDRPIGINEPVFIRILDVSNNICGVLRFGFTIHDPEFLKCKLTHFTSPDYATAMNGYWGKALADRWAKKFCIFYYFVDHKGNVHYGINSENCGIHFGGVNTSGKLWAVLDIFGSTRSVELMNRFTFNDEMTLMPFLTKLNYNILFHAVHGRNVRLNSSRNIGIMKSISSKESYTFTDRCLRFEEKLVLQVLATNMFGINFFYGVTSCNPSTLVPELLPDDPEDLVNRAEYWVVKDDTHCYSRGDFIVYSINSEGIVKVSKNDLFETAKFYVDHTQPLWGFFNISGNISELEIMGTFVSAETHNDTSELEQEPVIEDSLPKEEPSNEASGTSGEQEQTKCAICSECFINNAVYSCGHLCLCDDCAVNVMKSESNVQFCPICGEPIKDVFEIFP
;
A
#
# COMPACT_ATOMS: atom_id res chain seq x y z
N MET A 1 -15.72 -40.89 27.95
CA MET A 1 -14.66 -40.08 27.33
C MET A 1 -15.32 -38.85 26.74
N SER A 2 -15.03 -37.69 27.31
CA SER A 2 -15.67 -36.41 26.99
C SER A 2 -15.20 -35.90 25.62
N LEU A 3 -16.15 -35.61 24.73
CA LEU A 3 -15.92 -34.84 23.51
C LEU A 3 -15.74 -33.37 23.91
N THR A 4 -14.49 -32.88 23.87
CA THR A 4 -14.19 -31.46 24.06
C THR A 4 -14.75 -30.65 22.90
N THR A 5 -15.85 -29.94 23.17
CA THR A 5 -16.38 -28.84 22.37
C THR A 5 -15.26 -27.83 22.08
N ARG A 6 -14.82 -27.72 20.82
CA ARG A 6 -14.06 -26.55 20.36
C ARG A 6 -14.94 -25.31 20.59
N SER A 7 -14.60 -24.49 21.57
CA SER A 7 -15.32 -23.24 21.83
C SER A 7 -15.23 -22.36 20.57
N VAL A 8 -16.39 -22.03 20.00
CA VAL A 8 -16.47 -21.02 18.94
C VAL A 8 -16.05 -19.69 19.58
N VAL A 9 -14.81 -19.29 19.34
CA VAL A 9 -14.29 -18.01 19.82
C VAL A 9 -15.11 -16.92 19.14
N GLN A 10 -15.76 -16.06 19.94
CA GLN A 10 -16.60 -15.00 19.40
C GLN A 10 -15.77 -14.05 18.51
N PRO A 11 -16.32 -13.58 17.38
CA PRO A 11 -15.64 -12.62 16.51
C PRO A 11 -15.19 -11.40 17.31
N LEU A 12 -13.96 -10.97 17.08
CA LEU A 12 -13.38 -9.84 17.80
C LEU A 12 -14.00 -8.53 17.32
N ARG A 13 -14.30 -7.63 18.26
CA ARG A 13 -14.79 -6.28 17.97
C ARG A 13 -14.00 -5.26 18.78
N PHE A 14 -14.23 -3.99 18.51
CA PHE A 14 -13.73 -2.89 19.31
C PHE A 14 -14.56 -2.74 20.60
N HIS A 15 -13.87 -2.55 21.71
CA HIS A 15 -14.46 -2.25 23.00
C HIS A 15 -15.16 -0.90 22.97
N LYS A 16 -16.23 -0.73 23.75
CA LYS A 16 -16.97 0.55 23.87
C LYS A 16 -16.14 1.69 24.49
N VAL A 17 -15.01 1.35 25.10
CA VAL A 17 -14.06 2.30 25.67
C VAL A 17 -12.95 2.47 24.65
N HIS A 18 -12.75 3.70 24.23
CA HIS A 18 -11.79 4.16 23.24
C HIS A 18 -11.53 5.64 23.50
N ASP A 19 -10.52 6.20 22.86
CA ASP A 19 -10.20 7.62 22.97
C ASP A 19 -11.30 8.52 22.39
N GLU A 20 -11.24 9.81 22.75
CA GLU A 20 -12.21 10.84 22.39
C GLU A 20 -12.41 11.01 20.88
N ASN A 21 -11.34 10.87 20.08
CA ASN A 21 -11.41 11.08 18.63
C ASN A 21 -11.86 9.84 17.87
N ILE A 22 -12.09 8.71 18.55
CA ILE A 22 -12.54 7.46 17.93
C ILE A 22 -14.07 7.38 17.93
N ARG A 23 -14.62 6.98 16.78
CA ARG A 23 -16.00 6.51 16.64
C ARG A 23 -16.01 5.08 16.13
N LEU A 24 -16.89 4.28 16.70
CA LEU A 24 -17.09 2.89 16.29
C LEU A 24 -18.26 2.77 15.31
N MET A 25 -18.05 2.02 14.24
CA MET A 25 -19.03 1.76 13.19
C MET A 25 -19.19 0.25 12.94
N ASN A 26 -20.15 -0.14 12.10
CA ASN A 26 -20.38 -1.52 11.66
C ASN A 26 -20.44 -2.52 12.83
N ASN A 27 -21.33 -2.27 13.80
CA ASN A 27 -21.44 -3.11 14.99
C ASN A 27 -20.11 -3.28 15.76
N LYS A 28 -19.30 -2.21 15.79
CA LYS A 28 -17.99 -2.13 16.45
C LYS A 28 -16.90 -2.97 15.77
N THR A 29 -17.05 -3.37 14.51
CA THR A 29 -15.93 -3.95 13.75
C THR A 29 -15.03 -2.88 13.15
N VAL A 30 -15.51 -1.64 13.01
CA VAL A 30 -14.73 -0.52 12.45
C VAL A 30 -14.49 0.54 13.52
N ALA A 31 -13.26 1.01 13.61
CA ALA A 31 -12.88 2.18 14.40
C ALA A 31 -12.36 3.26 13.45
N PHE A 32 -12.92 4.47 13.58
CA PHE A 32 -12.63 5.63 12.75
C PHE A 32 -12.25 6.82 13.61
N ARG A 33 -11.09 7.42 13.34
CA ARG A 33 -10.66 8.68 13.94
C ARG A 33 -11.31 9.84 13.19
N HIS A 34 -12.29 10.48 13.81
CA HIS A 34 -13.08 11.52 13.15
C HIS A 34 -12.43 12.90 13.16
N GLU A 35 -11.48 13.13 14.07
CA GLU A 35 -10.87 14.43 14.30
C GLU A 35 -9.40 14.29 14.71
N GLY A 36 -8.58 15.28 14.36
CA GLY A 36 -7.15 15.32 14.71
C GLY A 36 -6.30 14.18 14.11
N PHE A 37 -5.09 14.05 14.65
CA PHE A 37 -4.09 13.05 14.28
C PHE A 37 -3.62 12.17 15.45
N THR A 38 -4.11 12.45 16.66
CA THR A 38 -3.79 11.76 17.93
C THR A 38 -5.08 11.38 18.69
N ASN A 39 -4.95 10.88 19.92
CA ASN A 39 -6.08 10.37 20.73
C ASN A 39 -6.86 9.30 19.97
N GLY A 40 -6.13 8.32 19.44
CA GLY A 40 -6.65 7.31 18.52
C GLY A 40 -6.80 5.91 19.14
N LEU A 41 -6.70 5.75 20.46
CA LEU A 41 -6.70 4.42 21.06
C LEU A 41 -8.04 3.71 20.97
N ALA A 42 -7.97 2.46 20.54
CA ALA A 42 -9.06 1.51 20.54
C ALA A 42 -8.56 0.16 21.07
N PHE A 43 -9.44 -0.56 21.75
CA PHE A 43 -9.11 -1.83 22.40
C PHE A 43 -10.00 -2.96 21.88
N SER A 44 -9.58 -4.21 22.01
CA SER A 44 -10.46 -5.35 21.77
C SER A 44 -11.57 -5.44 22.82
N ASP A 45 -12.76 -5.90 22.41
CA ASP A 45 -13.92 -6.03 23.28
C ASP A 45 -13.84 -7.19 24.28
N ARG A 46 -12.85 -8.07 24.10
CA ARG A 46 -12.53 -9.18 24.99
C ARG A 46 -11.02 -9.44 25.06
N PRO A 47 -10.56 -10.21 26.05
CA PRO A 47 -9.20 -10.73 26.06
C PRO A 47 -8.89 -11.58 24.83
N ILE A 48 -7.65 -11.51 24.37
CA ILE A 48 -7.05 -12.28 23.30
C ILE A 48 -6.26 -13.43 23.91
N GLY A 49 -6.45 -14.65 23.39
CA GLY A 49 -5.66 -15.81 23.77
C GLY A 49 -4.22 -15.72 23.28
N ILE A 50 -3.31 -16.40 23.96
CA ILE A 50 -1.94 -16.59 23.45
C ILE A 50 -2.01 -17.36 22.12
N ASN A 51 -1.25 -16.90 21.13
CA ASN A 51 -1.29 -17.34 19.72
C ASN A 51 -2.64 -17.11 19.00
N GLU A 52 -3.57 -16.35 19.58
CA GLU A 52 -4.78 -15.95 18.88
C GLU A 52 -4.47 -14.72 18.00
N PRO A 53 -4.60 -14.83 16.65
CA PRO A 53 -4.31 -13.73 15.75
C PRO A 53 -5.44 -12.68 15.75
N VAL A 54 -5.02 -11.42 15.75
CA VAL A 54 -5.87 -10.26 15.55
C VAL A 54 -5.69 -9.80 14.11
N PHE A 55 -6.75 -9.85 13.31
CA PHE A 55 -6.72 -9.48 11.89
C PHE A 55 -7.26 -8.07 11.70
N ILE A 56 -6.54 -7.23 10.96
CA ILE A 56 -6.87 -5.82 10.77
C ILE A 56 -6.75 -5.45 9.30
N ARG A 57 -7.73 -4.69 8.80
CA ARG A 57 -7.65 -3.97 7.53
C ARG A 57 -7.61 -2.48 7.75
N ILE A 58 -6.74 -1.78 7.04
CA ILE A 58 -6.76 -0.32 6.96
C ILE A 58 -7.82 0.11 5.95
N LEU A 59 -8.80 0.90 6.38
CA LEU A 59 -9.92 1.34 5.52
C LEU A 59 -9.73 2.74 4.97
N ASP A 60 -9.01 3.61 5.67
CA ASP A 60 -8.77 5.00 5.26
C ASP A 60 -7.44 5.52 5.78
N VAL A 61 -6.76 6.32 4.94
CA VAL A 61 -5.45 6.92 5.21
C VAL A 61 -5.47 8.36 4.68
N SER A 62 -4.93 9.29 5.47
CA SER A 62 -4.66 10.66 5.07
C SER A 62 -3.24 10.80 4.55
N ASN A 63 -3.09 11.39 3.37
CA ASN A 63 -1.78 11.64 2.76
C ASN A 63 -1.07 12.88 3.35
N ASN A 64 -1.77 13.69 4.14
CA ASN A 64 -1.29 15.00 4.60
C ASN A 64 -0.85 14.99 6.07
N ILE A 65 -0.80 13.82 6.71
CA ILE A 65 -0.49 13.66 8.14
C ILE A 65 0.61 12.62 8.29
N CYS A 66 1.70 12.99 8.95
CA CYS A 66 2.81 12.09 9.24
C CYS A 66 2.50 11.14 10.40
N GLY A 67 3.22 10.03 10.45
CA GLY A 67 3.05 8.99 11.47
C GLY A 67 2.04 7.92 11.06
N VAL A 68 2.03 6.84 11.83
CA VAL A 68 1.42 5.58 11.42
C VAL A 68 0.76 4.86 12.58
N LEU A 69 -0.18 3.98 12.23
CA LEU A 69 -0.83 3.07 13.14
C LEU A 69 0.18 2.34 14.03
N ARG A 70 -0.09 2.30 15.34
CA ARG A 70 0.64 1.43 16.27
C ARG A 70 -0.27 0.34 16.79
N PHE A 71 0.30 -0.83 17.07
CA PHE A 71 -0.46 -1.98 17.54
C PHE A 71 0.31 -2.74 18.62
N GLY A 72 -0.43 -3.44 19.48
CA GLY A 72 0.14 -4.33 20.48
C GLY A 72 -0.87 -4.81 21.50
N PHE A 73 -0.45 -4.91 22.77
CA PHE A 73 -1.24 -5.51 23.84
C PHE A 73 -1.21 -4.68 25.12
N THR A 74 -2.23 -4.88 25.96
CA THR A 74 -2.27 -4.39 27.34
C THR A 74 -2.80 -5.45 28.29
N ILE A 75 -2.32 -5.44 29.54
CA ILE A 75 -2.90 -6.25 30.64
C ILE A 75 -4.09 -5.56 31.33
N HIS A 76 -4.33 -4.29 31.02
CA HIS A 76 -5.38 -3.52 31.67
C HIS A 76 -6.71 -3.76 30.95
N ASP A 77 -7.74 -4.10 31.72
CA ASP A 77 -9.08 -4.29 31.19
C ASP A 77 -9.66 -2.93 30.74
N PRO A 78 -10.03 -2.78 29.45
CA PRO A 78 -10.54 -1.53 28.89
C PRO A 78 -11.76 -0.96 29.62
N GLU A 79 -12.56 -1.78 30.30
CA GLU A 79 -13.72 -1.30 31.07
C GLU A 79 -13.32 -0.28 32.15
N PHE A 80 -12.09 -0.36 32.67
CA PHE A 80 -11.59 0.52 33.74
C PHE A 80 -10.67 1.64 33.24
N LEU A 81 -10.51 1.81 31.92
CA LEU A 81 -9.59 2.80 31.34
C LEU A 81 -10.22 4.15 31.02
N LYS A 82 -11.55 4.26 31.02
CA LYS A 82 -12.29 5.45 30.53
C LYS A 82 -11.79 6.80 31.08
N CYS A 83 -11.36 6.87 32.33
CA CYS A 83 -10.91 8.12 32.96
C CYS A 83 -9.40 8.40 32.84
N LYS A 84 -8.62 7.49 32.23
CA LYS A 84 -7.15 7.62 32.10
C LYS A 84 -6.68 8.00 30.71
N LEU A 85 -7.54 7.85 29.70
CA LEU A 85 -7.24 7.96 28.26
C LEU A 85 -6.72 9.34 27.81
N THR A 86 -7.13 10.44 28.45
CA THR A 86 -6.74 11.81 28.06
C THR A 86 -5.25 12.13 28.27
N HIS A 87 -4.50 11.26 28.95
CA HIS A 87 -3.05 11.37 29.07
C HIS A 87 -2.31 10.51 28.04
N PHE A 88 -3.03 9.83 27.13
CA PHE A 88 -2.49 8.82 26.20
C PHE A 88 -1.71 9.33 24.97
N THR A 89 -1.40 10.63 24.93
CA THR A 89 -0.82 11.31 23.77
C THR A 89 0.66 11.62 23.90
N SER A 90 1.50 10.62 23.66
CA SER A 90 2.93 10.81 23.36
C SER A 90 3.50 9.54 22.72
N PRO A 91 4.57 9.59 21.89
CA PRO A 91 5.15 8.42 21.21
C PRO A 91 5.60 7.26 22.12
N ASP A 92 5.61 7.44 23.45
CA ASP A 92 6.20 6.53 24.44
C ASP A 92 5.20 5.60 25.16
N TYR A 93 3.97 5.41 24.67
CA TYR A 93 3.01 4.53 25.37
C TYR A 93 3.45 3.07 25.52
N ALA A 94 4.35 2.62 24.65
CA ALA A 94 4.93 1.28 24.70
C ALA A 94 6.13 1.12 25.65
N THR A 95 6.71 2.23 26.11
CA THR A 95 7.95 2.27 26.90
C THR A 95 7.74 2.91 28.28
N ALA A 96 6.73 3.77 28.43
CA ALA A 96 6.53 4.57 29.64
C ALA A 96 5.44 4.04 30.59
N MET A 97 4.53 3.18 30.14
CA MET A 97 3.42 2.70 30.97
C MET A 97 3.48 1.21 31.28
N ASN A 98 3.54 0.91 32.58
CA ASN A 98 3.53 -0.46 33.08
C ASN A 98 2.28 -1.21 32.58
N GLY A 99 2.47 -2.28 31.83
CA GLY A 99 1.39 -3.13 31.33
C GLY A 99 0.85 -2.75 29.94
N TYR A 100 1.55 -1.93 29.17
CA TYR A 100 1.28 -1.65 27.77
C TYR A 100 2.51 -1.99 26.91
N TRP A 101 2.27 -2.59 25.75
CA TRP A 101 3.31 -2.87 24.76
C TRP A 101 2.75 -2.56 23.40
N GLY A 102 3.46 -1.78 22.59
CA GLY A 102 3.04 -1.47 21.24
C GLY A 102 4.19 -1.00 20.38
N LYS A 103 4.05 -1.10 19.06
CA LYS A 103 5.04 -0.59 18.13
C LYS A 103 4.37 -0.15 16.83
N ALA A 104 5.00 0.79 16.15
CA ALA A 104 4.52 1.34 14.90
C ALA A 104 4.57 0.31 13.77
N LEU A 105 3.49 0.23 12.99
CA LEU A 105 3.48 -0.40 11.68
C LEU A 105 4.41 0.40 10.75
N ALA A 106 5.28 -0.26 10.00
CA ALA A 106 6.18 0.46 9.09
C ALA A 106 5.40 1.25 8.03
N ASP A 107 5.81 2.49 7.77
CA ASP A 107 5.11 3.45 6.89
C ASP A 107 4.76 2.91 5.51
N ARG A 108 5.64 2.09 4.93
CA ARG A 108 5.38 1.43 3.63
C ARG A 108 4.08 0.59 3.60
N TRP A 109 3.60 0.15 4.77
CA TRP A 109 2.40 -0.67 4.95
C TRP A 109 1.19 0.11 5.45
N ALA A 110 1.33 1.40 5.81
CA ALA A 110 0.22 2.24 6.26
C ALA A 110 -0.61 2.75 5.06
N LYS A 111 -1.13 1.82 4.25
CA LYS A 111 -1.88 2.11 3.02
C LYS A 111 -3.31 1.58 3.14
N LYS A 112 -4.23 2.25 2.45
CA LYS A 112 -5.62 1.78 2.32
C LYS A 112 -5.62 0.34 1.78
N PHE A 113 -6.47 -0.50 2.35
CA PHE A 113 -6.60 -1.93 2.09
C PHE A 113 -5.42 -2.81 2.48
N CYS A 114 -4.40 -2.26 3.16
CA CYS A 114 -3.41 -3.11 3.81
C CYS A 114 -4.09 -3.99 4.85
N ILE A 115 -3.88 -5.31 4.73
CA ILE A 115 -4.35 -6.29 5.69
C ILE A 115 -3.15 -6.82 6.45
N PHE A 116 -3.20 -6.76 7.77
CA PHE A 116 -2.18 -7.35 8.60
C PHE A 116 -2.78 -8.13 9.76
N TYR A 117 -1.95 -8.98 10.34
CA TYR A 117 -2.29 -9.70 11.56
C TYR A 117 -1.15 -9.67 12.54
N TYR A 118 -1.46 -9.81 13.82
CA TYR A 118 -0.45 -10.00 14.85
C TYR A 118 -0.98 -10.89 15.97
N PHE A 119 -0.07 -11.56 16.66
CA PHE A 119 -0.35 -12.38 17.84
C PHE A 119 0.85 -12.39 18.77
N VAL A 120 0.62 -12.72 20.04
CA VAL A 120 1.68 -12.92 21.02
C VAL A 120 1.90 -14.41 21.27
N ASP A 121 3.16 -14.85 21.27
CA ASP A 121 3.53 -16.22 21.62
C ASP A 121 3.65 -16.41 23.15
N HIS A 122 3.83 -17.66 23.59
CA HIS A 122 3.96 -17.98 25.03
C HIS A 122 5.17 -17.34 25.71
N LYS A 123 6.20 -16.93 24.94
CA LYS A 123 7.42 -16.28 25.45
C LYS A 123 7.26 -14.76 25.52
N GLY A 124 6.11 -14.22 25.11
CA GLY A 124 5.86 -12.78 25.08
C GLY A 124 6.44 -12.08 23.86
N ASN A 125 6.77 -12.81 22.79
CA ASN A 125 7.13 -12.21 21.50
C ASN A 125 5.87 -11.93 20.69
N VAL A 126 5.78 -10.73 20.14
CA VAL A 126 4.70 -10.35 19.23
C VAL A 126 5.16 -10.61 17.80
N HIS A 127 4.48 -11.54 17.15
CA HIS A 127 4.67 -11.88 15.74
C HIS A 127 3.64 -11.10 14.92
N TYR A 128 4.01 -10.71 13.71
CA TYR A 128 3.09 -10.06 12.79
C TYR A 128 3.29 -10.54 11.35
N GLY A 129 2.26 -10.38 10.53
CA GLY A 129 2.34 -10.60 9.11
C GLY A 129 1.51 -9.59 8.34
N ILE A 130 1.94 -9.30 7.12
CA ILE A 130 1.31 -8.35 6.21
C ILE A 130 0.89 -9.12 4.95
N ASN A 131 -0.36 -8.96 4.50
CA ASN A 131 -0.86 -9.50 3.24
C ASN A 131 -0.48 -10.98 3.00
N SER A 132 -0.73 -11.86 3.98
CA SER A 132 -0.38 -13.29 4.02
C SER A 132 1.07 -13.66 4.34
N GLU A 133 2.00 -12.71 4.29
CA GLU A 133 3.41 -12.97 4.58
C GLU A 133 3.70 -12.84 6.06
N ASN A 134 4.33 -13.85 6.66
CA ASN A 134 4.81 -13.78 8.03
C ASN A 134 6.10 -12.95 8.08
N CYS A 135 6.03 -11.77 8.70
CA CYS A 135 7.17 -10.86 8.84
C CYS A 135 8.03 -11.15 10.08
N GLY A 136 7.69 -12.18 10.86
CA GLY A 136 8.43 -12.59 12.05
C GLY A 136 8.10 -11.76 13.30
N ILE A 137 9.08 -11.64 14.19
CA ILE A 137 8.93 -10.97 15.50
C ILE A 137 9.05 -9.46 15.32
N HIS A 138 8.01 -8.73 15.74
CA HIS A 138 7.97 -7.27 15.69
C HIS A 138 8.63 -6.62 16.93
N PHE A 139 8.30 -7.14 18.12
CA PHE A 139 8.85 -6.78 19.43
C PHE A 139 8.58 -7.91 20.44
N GLY A 140 9.18 -7.84 21.63
CA GLY A 140 8.98 -8.82 22.70
C GLY A 140 8.85 -8.20 24.08
N GLY A 141 8.70 -9.04 25.10
CA GLY A 141 8.59 -8.62 26.50
C GLY A 141 7.14 -8.47 27.01
N VAL A 142 6.15 -8.94 26.24
CA VAL A 142 4.75 -8.94 26.67
C VAL A 142 4.56 -9.94 27.81
N ASN A 143 3.92 -9.51 28.90
CA ASN A 143 3.61 -10.40 30.01
C ASN A 143 2.42 -11.32 29.67
N THR A 144 2.69 -12.61 29.52
CA THR A 144 1.70 -13.64 29.14
C THR A 144 1.07 -14.37 30.32
N SER A 145 1.34 -13.93 31.55
CA SER A 145 0.85 -14.58 32.78
C SER A 145 -0.64 -14.32 33.06
N GLY A 146 -1.23 -13.31 32.40
CA GLY A 146 -2.58 -12.83 32.64
C GLY A 146 -3.40 -12.64 31.37
N LYS A 147 -4.58 -12.03 31.52
CA LYS A 147 -5.41 -11.63 30.38
C LYS A 147 -4.75 -10.48 29.62
N LEU A 148 -4.81 -10.55 28.30
CA LEU A 148 -4.30 -9.52 27.40
C LEU A 148 -5.42 -9.03 26.51
N TRP A 149 -5.49 -7.72 26.28
CA TRP A 149 -6.34 -7.09 25.29
C TRP A 149 -5.48 -6.55 24.17
N ALA A 150 -5.98 -6.64 22.94
CA ALA A 150 -5.36 -5.97 21.81
C ALA A 150 -5.59 -4.46 21.94
N VAL A 151 -4.57 -3.68 21.61
CA VAL A 151 -4.63 -2.21 21.59
C VAL A 151 -4.13 -1.72 20.22
N LEU A 152 -4.87 -0.78 19.66
CA LEU A 152 -4.52 -0.07 18.44
C LEU A 152 -4.51 1.43 18.73
N ASP A 153 -3.41 2.09 18.39
CA ASP A 153 -3.31 3.54 18.35
C ASP A 153 -3.50 3.98 16.90
N ILE A 154 -4.74 4.33 16.55
CA ILE A 154 -5.10 4.85 15.24
C ILE A 154 -4.54 6.26 15.17
N PHE A 155 -3.27 6.36 14.78
CA PHE A 155 -2.45 7.57 14.82
C PHE A 155 -1.99 8.02 13.43
N GLY A 156 -1.70 9.31 13.30
CA GLY A 156 -1.02 9.87 12.14
C GLY A 156 -1.85 9.75 10.86
N SER A 157 -1.25 9.19 9.81
CA SER A 157 -1.88 8.99 8.51
C SER A 157 -3.09 8.05 8.56
N THR A 158 -3.09 7.03 9.41
CA THR A 158 -4.20 6.05 9.45
C THR A 158 -5.45 6.68 10.06
N ARG A 159 -6.59 6.64 9.35
CA ARG A 159 -7.86 7.25 9.79
C ARG A 159 -8.90 6.23 10.20
N SER A 160 -8.97 5.07 9.54
CA SER A 160 -9.86 4.00 9.97
C SER A 160 -9.28 2.63 9.75
N VAL A 161 -9.70 1.72 10.63
CA VAL A 161 -9.32 0.31 10.61
C VAL A 161 -10.54 -0.56 10.90
N GLU A 162 -10.52 -1.78 10.37
CA GLU A 162 -11.52 -2.82 10.60
C GLU A 162 -10.89 -4.04 11.26
N LEU A 163 -11.50 -4.54 12.34
CA LEU A 163 -11.21 -5.86 12.88
C LEU A 163 -11.92 -6.92 12.03
N MET A 164 -11.12 -7.72 11.36
CA MET A 164 -11.61 -8.79 10.50
C MET A 164 -11.79 -10.07 11.32
N ASN A 165 -12.79 -10.87 10.96
CA ASN A 165 -12.86 -12.23 11.48
C ASN A 165 -11.95 -13.16 10.66
N ARG A 166 -11.57 -14.30 11.24
CA ARG A 166 -10.66 -15.25 10.59
C ARG A 166 -11.19 -15.79 9.27
N PHE A 167 -12.51 -15.94 9.14
CA PHE A 167 -13.13 -16.43 7.90
C PHE A 167 -13.04 -15.39 6.80
N THR A 168 -13.39 -14.12 7.06
CA THR A 168 -13.25 -13.02 6.09
C THR A 168 -11.80 -12.74 5.73
N PHE A 169 -10.88 -12.87 6.69
CA PHE A 169 -9.45 -12.81 6.41
C PHE A 169 -9.01 -13.94 5.48
N ASN A 170 -9.40 -15.18 5.79
CA ASN A 170 -9.11 -16.30 4.90
C ASN A 170 -9.80 -16.13 3.55
N ASP A 171 -11.06 -15.68 3.47
CA ASP A 171 -11.79 -15.51 2.22
C ASP A 171 -11.14 -14.44 1.34
N GLU A 172 -10.75 -13.29 1.89
CA GLU A 172 -10.04 -12.27 1.11
C GLU A 172 -8.61 -12.64 0.76
N MET A 173 -7.97 -13.47 1.59
CA MET A 173 -6.60 -13.91 1.36
C MET A 173 -6.50 -15.21 0.54
N THR A 174 -7.61 -15.97 0.39
CA THR A 174 -7.69 -17.25 -0.33
C THR A 174 -8.54 -17.15 -1.60
N LEU A 175 -9.45 -16.19 -1.72
CA LEU A 175 -10.33 -16.00 -2.86
C LEU A 175 -10.30 -14.52 -3.25
N MET A 176 -9.27 -14.15 -4.00
CA MET A 176 -9.36 -12.98 -4.86
C MET A 176 -10.65 -13.08 -5.69
N PRO A 177 -11.69 -12.24 -5.45
CA PRO A 177 -13.02 -12.46 -6.03
C PRO A 177 -13.00 -12.52 -7.57
N PHE A 178 -12.01 -11.87 -8.18
CA PHE A 178 -11.76 -11.91 -9.61
C PHE A 178 -11.42 -13.30 -10.16
N LEU A 179 -10.84 -14.21 -9.37
CA LEU A 179 -10.47 -15.55 -9.84
C LEU A 179 -11.68 -16.37 -10.30
N THR A 180 -12.86 -16.12 -9.71
CA THR A 180 -14.12 -16.75 -10.13
C THR A 180 -14.69 -16.22 -11.44
N LYS A 181 -14.17 -15.09 -11.93
CA LYS A 181 -14.63 -14.37 -13.13
C LYS A 181 -13.63 -14.45 -14.29
N LEU A 182 -12.58 -15.26 -14.14
CA LEU A 182 -11.53 -15.35 -15.15
C LEU A 182 -12.01 -16.01 -16.44
N ASN A 183 -11.67 -15.37 -17.54
CA ASN A 183 -11.72 -15.91 -18.88
C ASN A 183 -10.32 -16.42 -19.26
N TYR A 184 -10.23 -17.70 -19.59
CA TYR A 184 -8.97 -18.35 -19.99
C TYR A 184 -8.70 -18.17 -21.49
N ASN A 185 -8.69 -16.92 -21.96
CA ASN A 185 -8.65 -16.55 -23.38
C ASN A 185 -7.32 -15.89 -23.82
N ILE A 186 -6.30 -15.98 -22.98
CA ILE A 186 -4.98 -15.42 -23.20
C ILE A 186 -3.96 -16.39 -22.61
N LEU A 187 -2.86 -16.61 -23.34
CA LEU A 187 -1.78 -17.50 -22.95
C LEU A 187 -0.44 -16.81 -23.23
N PHE A 188 0.67 -17.47 -22.90
CA PHE A 188 1.96 -17.05 -23.40
C PHE A 188 2.11 -17.40 -24.88
N HIS A 189 2.66 -16.48 -25.66
CA HIS A 189 2.95 -16.68 -27.07
C HIS A 189 3.99 -17.79 -27.25
N ALA A 190 3.88 -18.53 -28.36
CA ALA A 190 4.81 -19.61 -28.67
C ALA A 190 6.26 -19.12 -28.90
N VAL A 191 6.41 -17.90 -29.41
CA VAL A 191 7.70 -17.20 -29.45
C VAL A 191 7.99 -16.63 -28.06
N HIS A 192 9.14 -17.01 -27.51
CA HIS A 192 9.63 -16.60 -26.19
C HIS A 192 11.16 -16.61 -26.20
N GLY A 193 11.77 -16.01 -25.17
CA GLY A 193 13.22 -15.99 -24.99
C GLY A 193 13.81 -17.40 -24.90
N ARG A 194 15.07 -17.54 -25.31
CA ARG A 194 15.77 -18.84 -25.41
C ARG A 194 15.80 -19.58 -24.07
N ASN A 195 15.83 -18.84 -22.97
CA ASN A 195 15.92 -19.38 -21.64
C ASN A 195 14.59 -19.61 -20.92
N VAL A 196 13.47 -19.49 -21.64
CA VAL A 196 12.14 -19.88 -21.16
C VAL A 196 11.74 -21.24 -21.70
N ARG A 197 11.05 -22.02 -20.86
CA ARG A 197 10.27 -23.18 -21.25
C ARG A 197 8.81 -22.93 -20.89
N LEU A 198 7.92 -23.05 -21.87
CA LEU A 198 6.48 -23.05 -21.61
C LEU A 198 5.98 -24.46 -21.27
N ASN A 199 4.93 -24.56 -20.46
CA ASN A 199 4.21 -25.80 -20.27
C ASN A 199 3.35 -26.16 -21.51
N SER A 200 2.77 -27.37 -21.53
CA SER A 200 1.98 -27.87 -22.66
C SER A 200 0.78 -26.99 -23.01
N SER A 201 0.19 -26.33 -22.00
CA SER A 201 -0.97 -25.44 -22.16
C SER A 201 -0.58 -24.00 -22.52
N ARG A 202 0.72 -23.68 -22.61
CA ARG A 202 1.29 -22.32 -22.78
C ARG A 202 0.80 -21.28 -21.76
N ASN A 203 0.25 -21.68 -20.63
CA ASN A 203 -0.17 -20.75 -19.58
C ASN A 203 0.90 -20.56 -18.50
N ILE A 204 1.93 -21.40 -18.44
CA ILE A 204 3.05 -21.27 -17.48
C ILE A 204 4.36 -21.09 -18.23
N GLY A 205 5.10 -20.04 -17.89
CA GLY A 205 6.48 -19.79 -18.30
C GLY A 205 7.45 -20.11 -17.17
N ILE A 206 8.45 -20.95 -17.46
CA ILE A 206 9.44 -21.45 -16.51
C ILE A 206 10.84 -21.07 -17.01
N MET A 207 11.63 -20.42 -16.16
CA MET A 207 13.04 -20.17 -16.43
C MET A 207 13.83 -21.49 -16.44
N LYS A 208 14.65 -21.71 -17.47
CA LYS A 208 15.41 -22.98 -17.64
C LYS A 208 16.55 -23.15 -16.63
N SER A 209 17.22 -22.06 -16.25
CA SER A 209 18.36 -22.07 -15.30
C SER A 209 18.38 -20.78 -14.48
N ILE A 210 18.85 -20.86 -13.24
CA ILE A 210 18.98 -19.73 -12.30
C ILE A 210 19.92 -18.63 -12.83
N SER A 211 20.86 -19.00 -13.73
CA SER A 211 21.80 -18.07 -14.36
C SER A 211 21.36 -17.57 -15.74
N SER A 212 20.15 -17.94 -16.18
CA SER A 212 19.68 -17.61 -17.50
C SER A 212 19.34 -16.13 -17.61
N LYS A 213 20.02 -15.42 -18.50
CA LYS A 213 19.59 -14.11 -19.00
C LYS A 213 18.53 -14.31 -20.11
N GLU A 214 17.93 -13.26 -20.67
CA GLU A 214 17.03 -13.39 -21.83
C GLU A 214 15.77 -14.26 -21.60
N SER A 215 15.20 -14.26 -20.40
CA SER A 215 14.02 -15.08 -20.09
C SER A 215 12.71 -14.34 -20.37
N TYR A 216 12.52 -13.89 -21.62
CA TYR A 216 11.34 -13.14 -22.04
C TYR A 216 10.14 -14.03 -22.36
N THR A 217 8.96 -13.61 -21.93
CA THR A 217 7.66 -14.15 -22.35
C THR A 217 6.78 -13.04 -22.86
N PHE A 218 5.83 -13.38 -23.73
CA PHE A 218 4.91 -12.43 -24.35
C PHE A 218 3.50 -12.98 -24.26
N THR A 219 2.48 -12.12 -24.20
CA THR A 219 1.09 -12.56 -24.38
C THR A 219 0.86 -13.06 -25.80
N ASP A 220 -0.02 -14.05 -26.00
CA ASP A 220 -0.27 -14.61 -27.33
C ASP A 220 -1.22 -13.80 -28.20
N ARG A 221 -1.82 -12.75 -27.62
CA ARG A 221 -2.61 -11.72 -28.28
C ARG A 221 -2.36 -10.35 -27.65
N CYS A 222 -2.86 -9.32 -28.31
CA CYS A 222 -2.89 -7.98 -27.75
C CYS A 222 -3.73 -7.95 -26.45
N LEU A 223 -3.32 -7.12 -25.52
CA LEU A 223 -4.09 -6.73 -24.35
C LEU A 223 -5.26 -5.86 -24.81
N ARG A 224 -6.46 -6.10 -24.26
CA ARG A 224 -7.63 -5.26 -24.54
C ARG A 224 -7.72 -4.15 -23.51
N PHE A 225 -8.21 -2.99 -23.94
CA PHE A 225 -8.53 -1.90 -23.03
C PHE A 225 -9.69 -2.29 -22.10
N GLU A 226 -9.64 -1.81 -20.87
CA GLU A 226 -10.57 -2.12 -19.77
C GLU A 226 -10.63 -3.61 -19.37
N GLU A 227 -9.73 -4.43 -19.92
CA GLU A 227 -9.53 -5.82 -19.54
C GLU A 227 -8.33 -5.91 -18.59
N LYS A 228 -8.52 -6.59 -17.45
CA LYS A 228 -7.46 -6.91 -16.51
C LYS A 228 -6.87 -8.28 -16.87
N LEU A 229 -5.57 -8.33 -17.13
CA LEU A 229 -4.78 -9.57 -17.21
C LEU A 229 -4.30 -9.94 -15.81
N VAL A 230 -4.46 -11.21 -15.43
CA VAL A 230 -4.03 -11.74 -14.13
C VAL A 230 -2.92 -12.77 -14.34
N LEU A 231 -1.81 -12.56 -13.64
CA LEU A 231 -0.69 -13.49 -13.57
C LEU A 231 -0.50 -13.94 -12.13
N GLN A 232 -0.04 -15.18 -11.93
CA GLN A 232 0.34 -15.70 -10.61
C GLN A 232 1.83 -16.06 -10.58
N VAL A 233 2.52 -15.64 -9.52
CA VAL A 233 3.92 -15.97 -9.26
C VAL A 233 3.99 -17.37 -8.64
N LEU A 234 4.40 -18.36 -9.42
CA LEU A 234 4.47 -19.76 -8.97
C LEU A 234 5.76 -20.08 -8.22
N ALA A 235 6.86 -19.41 -8.60
CA ALA A 235 8.16 -19.56 -7.96
C ALA A 235 8.99 -18.28 -8.09
N THR A 236 9.82 -18.05 -7.07
CA THR A 236 10.81 -16.98 -7.04
C THR A 236 12.24 -17.53 -6.94
N ASN A 237 13.22 -16.74 -7.32
CA ASN A 237 14.63 -17.01 -7.23
C ASN A 237 15.22 -16.33 -5.99
N MET A 238 15.89 -17.08 -5.13
CA MET A 238 16.47 -16.59 -3.87
C MET A 238 17.44 -15.42 -4.04
N PHE A 239 18.11 -15.33 -5.20
CA PHE A 239 19.12 -14.31 -5.49
C PHE A 239 18.64 -13.24 -6.48
N GLY A 240 17.46 -13.44 -7.07
CA GLY A 240 16.89 -12.49 -8.02
C GLY A 240 16.06 -11.46 -7.28
N ILE A 241 16.25 -10.18 -7.60
CA ILE A 241 15.49 -9.09 -6.98
C ILE A 241 14.65 -8.30 -8.00
N ASN A 242 15.07 -8.27 -9.26
CA ASN A 242 14.40 -7.50 -10.30
C ASN A 242 13.24 -8.27 -10.94
N PHE A 243 12.24 -7.53 -11.41
CA PHE A 243 11.21 -8.09 -12.29
C PHE A 243 10.84 -7.05 -13.34
N PHE A 244 11.32 -7.29 -14.56
CA PHE A 244 11.04 -6.41 -15.69
C PHE A 244 9.84 -6.88 -16.48
N TYR A 245 8.99 -5.95 -16.85
CA TYR A 245 7.79 -6.21 -17.63
C TYR A 245 7.39 -4.95 -18.40
N GLY A 246 6.32 -5.06 -19.20
CA GLY A 246 5.69 -3.90 -19.78
C GLY A 246 4.93 -4.28 -21.04
N VAL A 247 4.93 -3.36 -22.02
CA VAL A 247 4.26 -3.58 -23.30
C VAL A 247 5.14 -3.27 -24.49
N THR A 248 4.77 -3.86 -25.62
CA THR A 248 5.32 -3.56 -26.94
C THR A 248 4.23 -3.53 -27.99
N SER A 249 4.42 -2.73 -29.05
CA SER A 249 3.59 -2.86 -30.26
C SER A 249 4.15 -3.85 -31.28
N CYS A 250 5.31 -4.45 -30.99
CA CYS A 250 5.88 -5.50 -31.81
C CYS A 250 5.03 -6.77 -31.66
N ASN A 251 4.60 -7.33 -32.80
CA ASN A 251 3.97 -8.63 -32.81
C ASN A 251 5.01 -9.70 -32.42
N PRO A 252 4.78 -10.49 -31.35
CA PRO A 252 5.76 -11.49 -30.92
C PRO A 252 6.10 -12.54 -31.98
N SER A 253 5.21 -12.79 -32.96
CA SER A 253 5.49 -13.69 -34.08
C SER A 253 6.56 -13.19 -35.06
N THR A 254 6.85 -11.89 -35.07
CA THR A 254 7.89 -11.29 -35.92
C THR A 254 9.22 -11.14 -35.19
N LEU A 255 9.26 -11.38 -33.87
CA LEU A 255 10.47 -11.31 -33.09
C LEU A 255 11.38 -12.49 -33.39
N VAL A 256 12.68 -12.21 -33.44
CA VAL A 256 13.74 -13.23 -33.43
C VAL A 256 14.29 -13.27 -32.01
N PRO A 257 13.99 -14.30 -31.19
CA PRO A 257 14.36 -14.33 -29.77
C PRO A 257 15.85 -14.15 -29.50
N GLU A 258 16.70 -14.60 -30.43
CA GLU A 258 18.15 -14.50 -30.35
C GLU A 258 18.69 -13.08 -30.50
N LEU A 259 17.86 -12.14 -30.95
CA LEU A 259 18.23 -10.73 -31.09
C LEU A 259 17.68 -9.86 -29.94
N LEU A 260 17.00 -10.46 -28.96
CA LEU A 260 16.56 -9.73 -27.77
C LEU A 260 17.78 -9.46 -26.87
N PRO A 261 17.85 -8.28 -26.22
CA PRO A 261 18.99 -7.94 -25.37
C PRO A 261 19.00 -8.78 -24.09
N ASP A 262 20.20 -8.97 -23.53
CA ASP A 262 20.37 -9.60 -22.21
C ASP A 262 19.69 -8.79 -21.10
N ASP A 263 19.84 -7.47 -21.15
CA ASP A 263 19.25 -6.52 -20.20
C ASP A 263 17.89 -6.01 -20.75
N PRO A 264 16.78 -6.21 -20.01
CA PRO A 264 15.48 -5.71 -20.42
C PRO A 264 15.41 -4.19 -20.61
N GLU A 265 16.24 -3.41 -19.91
CA GLU A 265 16.27 -1.96 -20.07
C GLU A 265 16.68 -1.54 -21.49
N ASP A 266 17.51 -2.36 -22.16
CA ASP A 266 17.97 -2.09 -23.53
C ASP A 266 16.88 -2.29 -24.60
N LEU A 267 15.71 -2.84 -24.25
CA LEU A 267 14.59 -2.98 -25.19
C LEU A 267 14.15 -1.64 -25.77
N VAL A 268 14.26 -0.54 -25.00
CA VAL A 268 13.89 0.81 -25.44
C VAL A 268 14.77 1.35 -26.57
N ASN A 269 15.95 0.76 -26.78
CA ASN A 269 16.89 1.14 -27.84
C ASN A 269 16.61 0.44 -29.18
N ARG A 270 15.65 -0.49 -29.20
CA ARG A 270 15.27 -1.21 -30.43
C ARG A 270 14.38 -0.33 -31.31
N ALA A 271 14.25 -0.73 -32.58
CA ALA A 271 13.42 -0.02 -33.54
C ALA A 271 11.90 -0.18 -33.28
N GLU A 272 11.50 -1.23 -32.57
CA GLU A 272 10.09 -1.41 -32.21
C GLU A 272 9.72 -0.58 -30.98
N TYR A 273 8.43 -0.36 -30.76
CA TYR A 273 7.94 0.38 -29.59
C TYR A 273 7.99 -0.52 -28.35
N TRP A 274 8.65 -0.05 -27.29
CA TRP A 274 8.75 -0.74 -26.00
C TRP A 274 8.55 0.24 -24.85
N VAL A 275 7.75 -0.18 -23.87
CA VAL A 275 7.69 0.49 -22.57
C VAL A 275 8.06 -0.53 -21.52
N VAL A 276 9.20 -0.29 -20.85
CA VAL A 276 9.78 -1.19 -19.86
C VAL A 276 9.56 -0.61 -18.46
N LYS A 277 9.19 -1.48 -17.51
CA LYS A 277 9.09 -1.18 -16.08
C LYS A 277 9.82 -2.24 -15.28
N ASP A 278 10.23 -1.83 -14.09
CA ASP A 278 10.91 -2.66 -13.12
C ASP A 278 10.22 -2.55 -11.76
N ASP A 279 9.70 -3.68 -11.28
CA ASP A 279 9.10 -3.82 -9.95
C ASP A 279 10.03 -4.64 -9.05
N THR A 280 11.26 -4.16 -8.90
CA THR A 280 12.28 -4.79 -8.03
C THR A 280 11.76 -4.93 -6.59
N HIS A 281 11.92 -6.12 -6.01
CA HIS A 281 11.44 -6.52 -4.67
C HIS A 281 9.92 -6.53 -4.44
N CYS A 282 9.09 -6.42 -5.48
CA CYS A 282 7.64 -6.29 -5.27
C CYS A 282 6.92 -7.62 -5.02
N TYR A 283 7.40 -8.73 -5.58
CA TYR A 283 6.63 -9.97 -5.68
C TYR A 283 7.27 -11.17 -4.96
N SER A 284 6.41 -11.97 -4.32
CA SER A 284 6.73 -13.21 -3.62
C SER A 284 5.93 -14.36 -4.25
N ARG A 285 6.36 -15.60 -3.99
CA ARG A 285 5.61 -16.79 -4.42
C ARG A 285 4.18 -16.74 -3.88
N GLY A 286 3.21 -16.94 -4.78
CA GLY A 286 1.78 -16.93 -4.49
C GLY A 286 1.08 -15.61 -4.82
N ASP A 287 1.84 -14.52 -5.01
CA ASP A 287 1.26 -13.23 -5.38
C ASP A 287 0.65 -13.25 -6.78
N PHE A 288 -0.36 -12.40 -6.96
CA PHE A 288 -0.94 -12.07 -8.25
C PHE A 288 -0.41 -10.73 -8.77
N ILE A 289 -0.10 -10.67 -10.05
CA ILE A 289 0.20 -9.45 -10.79
C ILE A 289 -1.02 -9.16 -11.67
N VAL A 290 -1.66 -8.02 -11.46
CA VAL A 290 -2.86 -7.61 -12.19
C VAL A 290 -2.52 -6.41 -13.04
N TYR A 291 -2.60 -6.61 -14.36
CA TYR A 291 -2.21 -5.66 -15.38
C TYR A 291 -3.46 -5.15 -16.10
N SER A 292 -3.63 -3.84 -16.22
CA SER A 292 -4.80 -3.23 -16.89
C SER A 292 -4.39 -2.02 -17.72
N ILE A 293 -5.01 -1.83 -18.87
CA ILE A 293 -4.84 -0.64 -19.71
C ILE A 293 -6.21 0.00 -19.89
N ASN A 294 -6.36 1.27 -19.55
CA ASN A 294 -7.61 1.99 -19.82
C ASN A 294 -7.61 2.60 -21.24
N SER A 295 -8.77 3.06 -21.68
CA SER A 295 -9.00 3.69 -22.98
C SER A 295 -8.17 4.96 -23.25
N GLU A 296 -7.61 5.59 -22.21
CA GLU A 296 -6.71 6.74 -22.32
C GLU A 296 -5.23 6.35 -22.50
N GLY A 297 -4.92 5.05 -22.50
CA GLY A 297 -3.55 4.54 -22.56
C GLY A 297 -2.82 4.58 -21.23
N ILE A 298 -3.54 4.68 -20.11
CA ILE A 298 -2.97 4.52 -18.77
C ILE A 298 -2.90 3.03 -18.45
N VAL A 299 -1.68 2.53 -18.32
CA VAL A 299 -1.41 1.23 -17.74
C VAL A 299 -1.33 1.36 -16.22
N LYS A 300 -2.03 0.47 -15.53
CA LYS A 300 -1.86 0.21 -14.10
C LYS A 300 -1.45 -1.23 -13.89
N VAL A 301 -0.47 -1.43 -13.02
CA VAL A 301 -0.07 -2.74 -12.54
C VAL A 301 -0.22 -2.76 -11.04
N SER A 302 -0.81 -3.83 -10.53
CA SER A 302 -1.02 -3.99 -9.10
C SER A 302 -0.68 -5.38 -8.61
N LYS A 303 -0.21 -5.46 -7.38
CA LYS A 303 -0.06 -6.70 -6.63
C LYS A 303 -1.38 -7.04 -5.95
N ASN A 304 -1.88 -8.24 -6.22
CA ASN A 304 -3.08 -8.80 -5.62
C ASN A 304 -4.36 -7.96 -5.86
N ASP A 305 -4.40 -7.14 -6.92
CA ASP A 305 -5.48 -6.15 -7.19
C ASP A 305 -5.72 -5.14 -6.04
N LEU A 306 -4.75 -5.02 -5.12
CA LEU A 306 -4.86 -4.21 -3.91
C LEU A 306 -3.83 -3.08 -3.86
N PHE A 307 -2.61 -3.34 -4.39
CA PHE A 307 -1.50 -2.39 -4.32
C PHE A 307 -1.01 -2.05 -5.71
N GLU A 308 -1.25 -0.83 -6.18
CA GLU A 308 -0.65 -0.33 -7.43
C GLU A 308 0.88 -0.32 -7.26
N THR A 309 1.58 -1.12 -8.07
CA THR A 309 3.04 -1.21 -8.10
C THR A 309 3.62 -0.28 -9.17
N ALA A 310 2.88 -0.05 -10.27
CA ALA A 310 3.26 0.92 -11.28
C ALA A 310 2.06 1.54 -11.99
N LYS A 311 2.29 2.76 -12.49
CA LYS A 311 1.39 3.48 -13.39
C LYS A 311 2.20 4.19 -14.47
N PHE A 312 1.82 4.01 -15.74
CA PHE A 312 2.51 4.63 -16.86
C PHE A 312 1.62 4.77 -18.10
N TYR A 313 2.11 5.51 -19.09
CA TYR A 313 1.37 5.86 -20.30
C TYR A 313 1.90 5.11 -21.51
N VAL A 314 0.99 4.68 -22.38
CA VAL A 314 1.30 3.96 -23.61
C VAL A 314 0.51 4.59 -24.77
N ASP A 315 1.01 4.39 -26.00
CA ASP A 315 0.26 4.77 -27.19
C ASP A 315 -0.94 3.83 -27.38
N HIS A 316 -2.12 4.29 -26.99
CA HIS A 316 -3.37 3.53 -27.07
C HIS A 316 -3.91 3.37 -28.50
N THR A 317 -3.27 4.00 -29.50
CA THR A 317 -3.63 3.82 -30.92
C THR A 317 -3.01 2.56 -31.53
N GLN A 318 -2.05 1.95 -30.83
CA GLN A 318 -1.33 0.77 -31.29
C GLN A 318 -1.89 -0.52 -30.69
N PRO A 319 -1.79 -1.66 -31.40
CA PRO A 319 -1.95 -2.96 -30.76
C PRO A 319 -0.80 -3.20 -29.78
N LEU A 320 -1.11 -3.55 -28.52
CA LEU A 320 -0.11 -3.72 -27.45
C LEU A 320 -0.10 -5.16 -26.93
N TRP A 321 1.06 -5.80 -26.95
CA TRP A 321 1.33 -7.07 -26.30
C TRP A 321 2.01 -6.85 -24.95
N GLY A 322 1.65 -7.63 -23.94
CA GLY A 322 2.37 -7.66 -22.68
C GLY A 322 3.64 -8.51 -22.82
N PHE A 323 4.73 -8.07 -22.19
CA PHE A 323 5.94 -8.88 -22.04
C PHE A 323 6.37 -8.97 -20.57
N PHE A 324 6.98 -10.09 -20.20
CA PHE A 324 7.46 -10.35 -18.85
C PHE A 324 8.81 -11.06 -18.90
N ASN A 325 9.79 -10.52 -18.18
CA ASN A 325 11.12 -11.10 -18.04
C ASN A 325 11.19 -11.89 -16.72
N ILE A 326 11.28 -13.23 -16.83
CA ILE A 326 11.37 -14.16 -15.70
C ILE A 326 12.82 -14.59 -15.41
N SER A 327 13.80 -13.70 -15.61
CA SER A 327 15.23 -13.96 -15.31
C SER A 327 15.75 -13.36 -14.00
N GLY A 328 14.89 -12.66 -13.24
CA GLY A 328 15.23 -12.04 -11.96
C GLY A 328 14.61 -12.75 -10.77
N ASN A 329 13.83 -12.01 -9.97
CA ASN A 329 13.11 -12.49 -8.80
C ASN A 329 12.09 -13.58 -9.16
N ILE A 330 11.37 -13.44 -10.27
CA ILE A 330 10.35 -14.42 -10.68
C ILE A 330 11.00 -15.45 -11.60
N SER A 331 10.86 -16.74 -11.26
CA SER A 331 11.40 -17.86 -12.04
C SER A 331 10.32 -18.74 -12.68
N GLU A 332 9.09 -18.71 -12.14
CA GLU A 332 7.91 -19.35 -12.73
C GLU A 332 6.70 -18.42 -12.63
N LEU A 333 6.06 -18.16 -13.76
CA LEU A 333 4.94 -17.25 -13.89
C LEU A 333 3.80 -17.92 -14.66
N GLU A 334 2.58 -17.80 -14.16
CA GLU A 334 1.37 -18.33 -14.79
C GLU A 334 0.44 -17.22 -15.24
N ILE A 335 -0.06 -17.28 -16.48
CA ILE A 335 -1.24 -16.51 -16.90
C ILE A 335 -2.47 -17.26 -16.39
N MET A 336 -3.19 -16.64 -15.46
CA MET A 336 -4.44 -17.17 -14.92
C MET A 336 -5.62 -16.87 -15.85
N GLY A 337 -5.55 -15.80 -16.61
CA GLY A 337 -6.58 -15.38 -17.56
C GLY A 337 -6.85 -13.88 -17.47
N THR A 338 -8.00 -13.47 -17.99
CA THR A 338 -8.44 -12.07 -17.92
C THR A 338 -9.83 -11.91 -17.33
N PHE A 339 -10.15 -10.71 -16.85
CA PHE A 339 -11.51 -10.35 -16.50
C PHE A 339 -11.76 -8.86 -16.73
N VAL A 340 -13.02 -8.47 -16.88
CA VAL A 340 -13.42 -7.06 -16.95
C VAL A 340 -13.94 -6.67 -15.57
N SER A 341 -13.35 -5.66 -14.95
CA SER A 341 -13.93 -5.06 -13.75
C SER A 341 -15.15 -4.24 -14.14
N ALA A 342 -16.30 -4.52 -13.53
CA ALA A 342 -17.43 -3.60 -13.60
C ALA A 342 -17.05 -2.36 -12.78
N GLU A 343 -16.57 -1.31 -13.44
CA GLU A 343 -16.47 -0.02 -12.77
C GLU A 343 -17.89 0.50 -12.52
N THR A 344 -18.21 0.78 -11.27
CA THR A 344 -19.31 1.68 -10.91
C THR A 344 -19.01 3.01 -11.57
N HIS A 345 -19.69 3.31 -12.68
CA HIS A 345 -19.92 4.68 -13.09
C HIS A 345 -20.51 5.41 -11.88
N ASN A 346 -19.71 6.25 -11.23
CA ASN A 346 -20.27 7.38 -10.52
C ASN A 346 -20.82 8.28 -11.62
N ASP A 347 -22.06 8.02 -12.00
CA ASP A 347 -22.90 8.99 -12.68
C ASP A 347 -23.01 10.18 -11.72
N THR A 348 -22.17 11.19 -11.93
CA THR A 348 -22.57 12.56 -11.64
C THR A 348 -23.84 12.76 -12.46
N SER A 349 -24.97 12.62 -11.79
CA SER A 349 -26.27 13.00 -12.30
C SER A 349 -26.18 14.44 -12.77
N GLU A 350 -26.10 14.64 -14.09
CA GLU A 350 -26.52 15.88 -14.72
C GLU A 350 -27.98 16.07 -14.35
N LEU A 351 -28.23 16.97 -13.40
CA LEU A 351 -29.55 17.49 -13.13
C LEU A 351 -29.94 18.31 -14.37
N GLU A 352 -30.78 17.72 -15.21
CA GLU A 352 -31.58 18.42 -16.19
C GLU A 352 -32.33 19.56 -15.47
N GLN A 353 -32.02 20.81 -15.83
CA GLN A 353 -32.90 21.95 -15.56
C GLN A 353 -33.25 22.59 -16.91
N GLU A 354 -34.53 22.46 -17.26
CA GLU A 354 -35.18 23.21 -18.33
C GLU A 354 -35.09 24.73 -18.08
N PRO A 355 -35.10 25.57 -19.13
CA PRO A 355 -34.86 27.00 -19.00
C PRO A 355 -36.16 27.73 -18.64
N VAL A 356 -36.10 28.60 -17.63
CA VAL A 356 -37.12 29.64 -17.39
C VAL A 356 -36.57 30.97 -17.89
N ILE A 357 -37.32 31.57 -18.81
CA ILE A 357 -37.13 32.87 -19.42
C ILE A 357 -37.50 33.95 -18.41
N GLU A 358 -36.64 34.95 -18.20
CA GLU A 358 -37.10 36.28 -17.79
C GLU A 358 -36.15 37.41 -18.21
N ASP A 359 -36.79 38.55 -18.44
CA ASP A 359 -36.45 39.65 -19.35
C ASP A 359 -35.48 40.72 -18.79
N SER A 360 -34.74 41.33 -19.73
CA SER A 360 -34.37 42.77 -19.80
C SER A 360 -33.37 43.45 -18.82
N LEU A 361 -32.34 44.03 -19.46
CA LEU A 361 -31.32 45.06 -19.11
C LEU A 361 -31.91 46.42 -18.61
N PRO A 362 -31.13 47.50 -18.25
CA PRO A 362 -29.67 47.75 -18.44
C PRO A 362 -28.85 48.50 -17.33
N LYS A 363 -27.51 48.35 -17.47
CA LYS A 363 -26.38 49.33 -17.36
C LYS A 363 -26.12 50.13 -16.06
N GLU A 364 -24.88 50.03 -15.58
CA GLU A 364 -23.93 51.16 -15.40
C GLU A 364 -22.48 50.63 -15.20
N GLU A 365 -21.50 51.27 -15.87
CA GLU A 365 -20.04 51.16 -15.69
C GLU A 365 -19.53 52.44 -14.95
N PRO A 366 -18.23 52.64 -14.59
CA PRO A 366 -17.07 51.75 -14.51
C PRO A 366 -16.28 51.86 -13.17
N SER A 367 -15.31 50.98 -12.93
CA SER A 367 -13.97 51.40 -12.45
C SER A 367 -12.97 50.24 -12.46
N ASN A 368 -11.83 50.52 -13.09
CA ASN A 368 -10.62 49.71 -13.08
C ASN A 368 -10.08 49.57 -11.65
N GLU A 369 -9.71 48.36 -11.24
CA GLU A 369 -8.54 48.10 -10.41
C GLU A 369 -8.14 46.61 -10.47
N ALA A 370 -6.83 46.39 -10.30
CA ALA A 370 -6.08 45.20 -10.69
C ALA A 370 -6.43 43.91 -9.93
N SER A 371 -6.24 42.75 -10.57
CA SER A 371 -5.55 41.58 -10.01
C SER A 371 -5.53 40.42 -11.01
N GLY A 372 -4.33 40.05 -11.46
CA GLY A 372 -4.07 38.72 -12.02
C GLY A 372 -3.77 37.79 -10.86
N THR A 373 -4.57 36.74 -10.70
CA THR A 373 -4.28 35.64 -9.77
C THR A 373 -3.78 34.45 -10.56
N SER A 374 -2.46 34.27 -10.55
CA SER A 374 -1.81 32.99 -10.77
C SER A 374 -2.09 32.06 -9.59
N GLY A 375 -2.35 30.79 -9.87
CA GLY A 375 -2.69 29.77 -8.86
C GLY A 375 -1.66 29.70 -7.73
N GLU A 376 -2.14 29.84 -6.50
CA GLU A 376 -1.34 29.60 -5.29
C GLU A 376 -1.17 28.10 -5.10
N GLN A 377 0.06 27.61 -5.25
CA GLN A 377 0.48 26.35 -4.67
C GLN A 377 0.60 26.56 -3.15
N GLU A 378 -0.10 25.76 -2.35
CA GLU A 378 0.02 25.79 -0.89
C GLU A 378 1.47 25.45 -0.48
N GLN A 379 2.25 26.46 -0.12
CA GLN A 379 3.61 26.28 0.38
C GLN A 379 3.58 25.68 1.80
N THR A 380 4.29 24.58 2.00
CA THR A 380 4.36 23.85 3.28
C THR A 380 5.19 24.59 4.32
N LYS A 381 4.72 24.65 5.58
CA LYS A 381 5.37 25.37 6.69
C LYS A 381 6.39 24.54 7.45
N CYS A 382 7.41 25.21 8.00
CA CYS A 382 8.50 24.64 8.78
C CYS A 382 7.98 23.88 10.01
N ALA A 383 8.49 22.68 10.24
CA ALA A 383 8.06 21.79 11.33
C ALA A 383 8.49 22.28 12.72
N ILE A 384 9.44 23.22 12.82
CA ILE A 384 9.93 23.76 14.09
C ILE A 384 9.19 25.05 14.45
N CYS A 385 9.22 26.08 13.61
CA CYS A 385 8.59 27.36 13.94
C CYS A 385 7.11 27.43 13.56
N SER A 386 6.63 26.61 12.62
CA SER A 386 5.26 26.67 12.07
C SER A 386 4.86 28.02 11.46
N GLU A 387 5.82 28.93 11.28
CA GLU A 387 5.61 30.31 10.82
C GLU A 387 6.18 30.52 9.42
N CYS A 388 7.42 30.08 9.20
CA CYS A 388 8.12 30.23 7.93
C CYS A 388 7.87 29.05 6.99
N PHE A 389 8.02 29.27 5.68
CA PHE A 389 7.96 28.19 4.68
C PHE A 389 9.22 27.33 4.70
N ILE A 390 9.07 26.07 4.28
CA ILE A 390 10.19 25.14 4.15
C ILE A 390 11.03 25.51 2.94
N ASN A 391 12.34 25.61 3.15
CA ASN A 391 13.34 25.78 2.10
C ASN A 391 14.62 24.97 2.36
N ASN A 392 14.61 24.08 3.35
CA ASN A 392 15.72 23.19 3.64
C ASN A 392 15.27 21.74 3.83
N ALA A 393 16.09 20.82 3.36
CA ALA A 393 15.95 19.38 3.58
C ALA A 393 17.03 18.86 4.53
N VAL A 394 16.69 17.83 5.31
CA VAL A 394 17.68 17.10 6.13
C VAL A 394 18.43 16.10 5.27
N TYR A 395 19.77 16.16 5.25
CA TYR A 395 20.59 15.34 4.35
C TYR A 395 20.46 13.83 4.61
N SER A 396 20.36 13.41 5.88
CA SER A 396 20.31 11.99 6.25
C SER A 396 19.04 11.27 5.79
N CYS A 397 17.89 11.97 5.80
CA CYS A 397 16.58 11.36 5.56
C CYS A 397 15.79 11.99 4.41
N GLY A 398 16.28 13.07 3.80
CA GLY A 398 15.65 13.77 2.67
C GLY A 398 14.39 14.58 3.01
N HIS A 399 14.01 14.66 4.29
CA HIS A 399 12.77 15.34 4.69
C HIS A 399 12.88 16.85 4.57
N LEU A 400 11.93 17.44 3.84
CA LEU A 400 11.69 18.87 3.66
C LEU A 400 10.92 19.39 4.89
N CYS A 401 11.62 19.88 5.90
CA CYS A 401 10.97 20.19 7.18
C CYS A 401 11.47 21.44 7.90
N LEU A 402 12.48 22.14 7.38
CA LEU A 402 13.10 23.30 8.05
C LEU A 402 13.03 24.55 7.17
N CYS A 403 12.83 25.70 7.80
CA CYS A 403 13.19 27.00 7.20
C CYS A 403 14.67 27.32 7.50
N ASP A 404 15.26 28.29 6.80
CA ASP A 404 16.66 28.70 6.97
C ASP A 404 17.04 28.97 8.42
N ASP A 405 16.24 29.79 9.12
CA ASP A 405 16.53 30.17 10.50
C ASP A 405 16.54 28.93 11.43
N CYS A 406 15.60 28.02 11.23
CA CYS A 406 15.52 26.78 11.99
C CYS A 406 16.65 25.81 11.63
N ALA A 407 17.04 25.72 10.35
CA ALA A 407 18.16 24.92 9.88
C ALA A 407 19.48 25.40 10.50
N VAL A 408 19.74 26.71 10.50
CA VAL A 408 20.92 27.32 11.12
C VAL A 408 20.94 27.09 12.63
N ASN A 409 19.79 27.22 13.31
CA ASN A 409 19.70 27.00 14.75
C ASN A 409 19.96 25.53 15.14
N VAL A 410 19.45 24.58 14.35
CA VAL A 410 19.72 23.15 14.52
C VAL A 410 21.23 22.87 14.39
N MET A 411 21.88 23.43 13.37
CA MET A 411 23.31 23.21 13.10
C MET A 411 24.25 23.92 14.11
N LYS A 412 23.79 25.00 14.77
CA LYS A 412 24.56 25.75 15.77
C LYS A 412 24.40 25.23 17.21
N SER A 413 23.51 24.28 17.46
CA SER A 413 23.25 23.77 18.81
C SER A 413 24.43 22.93 19.33
N GLU A 414 25.11 23.40 20.40
CA GLU A 414 26.27 22.72 21.00
C GLU A 414 25.91 21.53 21.92
N SER A 415 24.64 21.10 21.94
CA SER A 415 24.15 20.06 22.86
C SER A 415 23.33 19.00 22.13
N ASN A 416 23.80 17.75 22.24
CA ASN A 416 23.21 16.50 21.76
C ASN A 416 22.75 16.46 20.29
N VAL A 417 22.98 15.31 19.65
CA VAL A 417 22.52 14.99 18.30
C VAL A 417 21.06 15.44 18.13
N GLN A 418 20.82 16.41 17.23
CA GLN A 418 19.48 16.86 16.89
C GLN A 418 18.82 15.82 16.00
N PHE A 419 17.50 15.67 16.11
CA PHE A 419 16.75 14.66 15.37
C PHE A 419 15.78 15.34 14.40
N CYS A 420 15.62 14.75 13.22
CA CYS A 420 14.68 15.22 12.23
C CYS A 420 13.27 15.24 12.82
N PRO A 421 12.53 16.38 12.80
CA PRO A 421 11.19 16.48 13.35
C PRO A 421 10.17 15.52 12.71
N ILE A 422 10.45 15.01 11.51
CA ILE A 422 9.55 14.10 10.77
C ILE A 422 9.80 12.63 11.10
N CYS A 423 11.06 12.18 11.09
CA CYS A 423 11.40 10.75 11.17
C CYS A 423 12.23 10.35 12.40
N GLY A 424 12.69 11.31 13.20
CA GLY A 424 13.52 11.04 14.38
C GLY A 424 14.94 10.56 14.04
N GLU A 425 15.38 10.63 12.78
CA GLU A 425 16.76 10.31 12.40
C GLU A 425 17.73 11.43 12.83
N PRO A 426 18.94 11.11 13.34
CA PRO A 426 19.99 12.08 13.60
C PRO A 426 20.25 13.02 12.41
N ILE A 427 20.12 14.33 12.64
CA ILE A 427 20.47 15.37 11.69
C ILE A 427 22.00 15.49 11.70
N LYS A 428 22.62 15.10 10.58
CA LYS A 428 24.05 15.26 10.34
C LYS A 428 24.37 16.54 9.59
N ASP A 429 23.50 16.88 8.65
CA ASP A 429 23.63 18.06 7.80
C ASP A 429 22.26 18.44 7.22
N VAL A 430 22.15 19.68 6.74
CA VAL A 430 20.96 20.24 6.10
C VAL A 430 21.38 20.98 4.84
N PHE A 431 20.57 20.91 3.79
CA PHE A 431 20.85 21.63 2.54
C PHE A 431 19.63 22.42 2.07
N GLU A 432 19.91 23.58 1.50
CA GLU A 432 18.92 24.48 0.92
C GLU A 432 18.35 23.86 -0.36
N ILE A 433 17.03 23.91 -0.51
CA ILE A 433 16.35 23.49 -1.72
C ILE A 433 15.85 24.73 -2.47
N PHE A 434 16.33 24.91 -3.69
CA PHE A 434 15.84 25.96 -4.57
C PHE A 434 14.54 25.47 -5.23
N PRO A 435 13.49 26.31 -5.31
CA PRO A 435 12.24 25.98 -5.98
C PRO A 435 12.40 25.68 -7.48
#